data_AF-A0A8C9SPX0-F1
#
_entry.id   AF-A0A8C9SPX0-F1
#
_cell.length_a   1.000
_cell.length_b   1.000
_cell.length_c   1.000
_cell.angle_alpha   90.00
_cell.angle_beta   90.00
_cell.angle_gamma   90.00
#
_symmetry.space_group_name_H-M   'P 1'
#
loop_
_entity.id
_entity.type
_entity.pdbx_description
1 polymer ?
#
loop_
_entity_poly.entity_id
_entity_poly.type
_entity_poly.pdbx_seq_one_letter_code
_entity_poly.pdbx_strand_id
1 'polypeptide(L)'
;MEGGLWPLAGAKRAHARCIQDLIKRDIVPPCDSGPGVFHLKSLHRYSVGLRSKPVHAALGDALSTALLDLPLQRALEESGSLNWCATEAPLYALKGDGLLDAVAMSMWGVPDTDLSLRTALYNTTLCVPDTARPTSPGLLPCLTGGVGTQFNHSEGCPHCVFQPGGEAWDHVIRLLEPRTRDEVPGDKGAYLHVHLFLLANVIRRAIVVLSEHTKSAAAGWASNQGPAGVYLPLLWDSADCYPYPVVLGSVFPWRRFAPLVTVSSGAELRLYLPVWTVNAG
;
A
#
# COMPACT_ATOMS: atom_id res chain seq x y z
N MET A 1 -31.02 13.22 22.34
CA MET A 1 -30.46 12.37 23.42
C MET A 1 -29.12 11.86 22.94
N GLU A 2 -28.10 12.70 23.03
CA GLU A 2 -26.71 12.33 22.79
C GLU A 2 -26.12 11.92 24.13
N GLY A 3 -25.86 10.64 24.32
CA GLY A 3 -25.37 10.14 25.60
C GLY A 3 -24.77 8.75 25.46
N GLY A 4 -23.44 8.68 25.59
CA GLY A 4 -22.80 7.52 26.21
C GLY A 4 -22.06 6.53 25.29
N LEU A 5 -21.01 6.98 24.60
CA LEU A 5 -19.83 6.12 24.33
C LEU A 5 -18.52 6.93 24.20
N TRP A 6 -18.46 8.13 24.79
CA TRP A 6 -17.40 9.12 24.52
C TRP A 6 -16.08 8.97 25.30
N PRO A 7 -16.02 8.42 26.54
CA PRO A 7 -14.74 8.25 27.25
C PRO A 7 -13.78 7.30 26.52
N LEU A 8 -14.33 6.24 25.92
CA LEU A 8 -13.57 5.27 25.12
C LEU A 8 -13.18 5.86 23.76
N ALA A 9 -13.99 6.74 23.17
CA ALA A 9 -13.62 7.45 21.95
C ALA A 9 -12.46 8.42 22.19
N GLY A 10 -12.38 9.05 23.37
CA GLY A 10 -11.24 9.89 23.78
C GLY A 10 -9.96 9.07 24.01
N ALA A 11 -10.06 7.96 24.76
CA ALA A 11 -8.92 7.06 25.00
C ALA A 11 -8.41 6.40 23.70
N LYS A 12 -9.32 6.00 22.80
CA LYS A 12 -8.95 5.49 21.46
C LYS A 12 -8.25 6.54 20.62
N ARG A 13 -8.69 7.80 20.66
CA ARG A 13 -8.02 8.92 19.99
C ARG A 13 -6.63 9.20 20.57
N ALA A 14 -6.48 9.19 21.89
CA ALA A 14 -5.19 9.37 22.55
C ALA A 14 -4.21 8.23 22.21
N HIS A 15 -4.69 6.98 22.20
CA HIS A 15 -3.88 5.83 21.79
C HIS A 15 -3.46 5.91 20.33
N ALA A 16 -4.40 6.25 19.42
CA ALA A 16 -4.09 6.45 18.01
C ALA A 16 -3.02 7.52 17.80
N ARG A 17 -3.09 8.63 18.54
CA ARG A 17 -2.09 9.70 18.49
C ARG A 17 -0.71 9.25 19.00
N CYS A 18 -0.67 8.46 20.06
CA CYS A 18 0.58 7.87 20.55
C CYS A 18 1.23 6.97 19.47
N ILE A 19 0.42 6.18 18.76
CA ILE A 19 0.91 5.37 17.63
C ILE A 19 1.48 6.26 16.52
N GLN A 20 0.82 7.36 16.15
CA GLN A 20 1.35 8.32 15.18
C GLN A 20 2.72 8.89 15.59
N ASP A 21 2.85 9.31 16.85
CA ASP A 21 4.11 9.82 17.39
C ASP A 21 5.23 8.77 17.34
N LEU A 22 4.89 7.49 17.57
CA LEU A 22 5.83 6.38 17.45
C LEU A 22 6.25 6.16 15.99
N ILE A 23 5.30 6.15 15.05
CA ILE A 23 5.59 6.01 13.60
C ILE A 23 6.58 7.09 13.17
N LYS A 24 6.30 8.35 13.51
CA LYS A 24 7.15 9.48 13.16
C LYS A 24 8.59 9.34 13.68
N ARG A 25 8.76 8.82 14.90
CA ARG A 25 10.08 8.62 15.53
C ARG A 25 10.83 7.40 15.00
N ASP A 26 10.11 6.41 14.47
CA ASP A 26 10.70 5.18 13.93
C ASP A 26 11.19 5.33 12.48
N ILE A 27 10.78 6.39 11.78
CA ILE A 27 11.27 6.72 10.43
C ILE A 27 12.70 7.28 10.54
N VAL A 28 13.62 6.63 9.85
CA VAL A 28 15.05 6.96 9.81
C VAL A 28 15.40 7.53 8.44
N PRO A 29 16.12 8.67 8.38
CA PRO A 29 16.61 9.20 7.11
C PRO A 29 17.69 8.28 6.49
N PRO A 30 17.91 8.36 5.17
CA PRO A 30 18.97 7.60 4.54
C PRO A 30 20.35 7.98 5.09
N CYS A 31 21.22 6.98 5.26
CA CYS A 31 22.62 7.17 5.60
C CYS A 31 23.52 6.99 4.36
N ASP A 32 24.75 7.52 4.41
CA ASP A 32 25.68 7.48 3.28
C ASP A 32 26.11 6.06 2.88
N SER A 33 26.00 5.08 3.78
CA SER A 33 26.34 3.68 3.54
C SER A 33 25.14 2.79 3.18
N GLY A 34 23.92 3.34 3.12
CA GLY A 34 22.68 2.60 2.95
C GLY A 34 21.93 2.95 1.65
N PRO A 35 20.75 2.34 1.42
CA PRO A 35 20.02 2.41 0.15
C PRO A 35 19.41 3.77 -0.26
N GLY A 36 19.83 4.90 0.31
CA GLY A 36 19.34 6.23 -0.10
C GLY A 36 17.84 6.48 0.10
N VAL A 37 17.15 5.62 0.87
CA VAL A 37 15.72 5.67 1.15
C VAL A 37 15.43 5.91 2.63
N PHE A 38 14.42 6.73 2.94
CA PHE A 38 13.87 6.80 4.30
C PHE A 38 13.24 5.45 4.64
N HIS A 39 13.39 4.97 5.87
CA HIS A 39 12.84 3.66 6.22
C HIS A 39 12.40 3.54 7.67
N LEU A 40 11.49 2.61 7.94
CA LEU A 40 11.06 2.25 9.30
C LEU A 40 12.11 1.37 9.99
N LYS A 41 12.54 1.75 11.20
CA LYS A 41 13.54 1.00 11.97
C LYS A 41 12.99 -0.30 12.56
N SER A 42 11.79 -0.30 13.12
CA SER A 42 11.27 -1.43 13.89
C SER A 42 9.77 -1.68 13.70
N LEU A 43 9.00 -0.63 13.45
CA LEU A 43 7.54 -0.71 13.38
C LEU A 43 7.03 -1.41 12.13
N HIS A 44 7.90 -1.69 11.15
CA HIS A 44 7.56 -2.44 9.94
C HIS A 44 7.11 -3.89 10.19
N ARG A 45 7.43 -4.44 11.36
CA ARG A 45 7.18 -5.83 11.75
C ARG A 45 5.77 -6.08 12.29
N TYR A 46 5.00 -5.02 12.55
CA TYR A 46 3.65 -5.16 13.10
C TYR A 46 2.61 -5.37 11.99
N SER A 47 1.55 -6.10 12.34
CA SER A 47 0.37 -6.31 11.50
C SER A 47 -0.88 -6.37 12.33
N VAL A 48 -1.94 -5.78 11.80
CA VAL A 48 -3.28 -5.86 12.38
C VAL A 48 -3.97 -7.12 11.87
N GLY A 49 -4.58 -7.84 12.80
CA GLY A 49 -5.52 -8.92 12.52
C GLY A 49 -6.83 -8.64 13.25
N LEU A 50 -7.95 -8.99 12.62
CA LEU A 50 -9.24 -8.97 13.29
C LEU A 50 -9.36 -10.19 14.20
N ARG A 51 -10.08 -10.03 15.30
CA ARG A 51 -10.43 -11.14 16.19
C ARG A 51 -11.94 -11.27 16.19
N SER A 52 -12.43 -12.46 15.86
CA SER A 52 -13.85 -12.77 16.03
C SER A 52 -14.11 -13.20 17.46
N LYS A 53 -15.15 -12.63 18.06
CA LYS A 53 -15.78 -13.14 19.27
C LYS A 53 -17.27 -13.31 18.98
N PRO A 54 -17.94 -14.32 19.55
CA PRO A 54 -19.38 -14.46 19.40
C PRO A 54 -20.06 -13.19 19.92
N VAL A 55 -20.80 -12.53 19.04
CA VAL A 55 -21.58 -11.32 19.31
C VAL A 55 -22.99 -11.50 18.75
N HIS A 56 -23.94 -10.72 19.26
CA HIS A 56 -25.31 -10.72 18.73
C HIS A 56 -25.32 -10.32 17.25
N ALA A 57 -26.13 -10.99 16.42
CA ALA A 57 -26.15 -10.82 14.96
C ALA A 57 -26.24 -9.35 14.52
N ALA A 58 -27.20 -8.59 15.09
CA ALA A 58 -27.36 -7.17 14.79
C ALA A 58 -26.11 -6.32 15.10
N LEU A 59 -25.34 -6.67 16.13
CA LEU A 59 -24.08 -6.01 16.45
C LEU A 59 -22.98 -6.42 15.46
N GLY A 60 -22.96 -7.70 15.05
CA GLY A 60 -22.07 -8.19 14.00
C GLY A 60 -22.28 -7.47 12.66
N ASP A 61 -23.53 -7.25 12.25
CA ASP A 61 -23.87 -6.53 11.03
C ASP A 61 -23.47 -5.05 11.10
N ALA A 62 -23.74 -4.42 12.25
CA ALA A 62 -23.33 -3.03 12.50
C ALA A 62 -21.80 -2.88 12.48
N LEU A 63 -21.06 -3.81 13.09
CA LEU A 63 -19.59 -3.81 13.09
C LEU A 63 -19.03 -4.03 11.69
N SER A 64 -19.58 -4.97 10.93
CA SER A 64 -19.18 -5.23 9.55
C SER A 64 -19.40 -3.99 8.68
N THR A 65 -20.56 -3.35 8.80
CA THR A 65 -20.89 -2.12 8.06
C THR A 65 -20.00 -0.94 8.47
N ALA A 66 -19.63 -0.85 9.75
CA ALA A 66 -18.78 0.22 10.26
C ALA A 66 -17.33 0.06 9.80
N LEU A 67 -16.77 -1.16 9.87
CA LEU A 67 -15.35 -1.43 9.69
C LEU A 67 -14.95 -1.81 8.27
N LEU A 68 -15.81 -2.52 7.53
CA LEU A 68 -15.46 -3.13 6.24
C LEU A 68 -15.88 -2.27 5.06
N ASP A 69 -15.07 -2.27 4.01
CA ASP A 69 -15.43 -1.74 2.69
C ASP A 69 -16.18 -2.82 1.91
N LEU A 70 -17.46 -3.02 2.23
CA LEU A 70 -18.29 -4.06 1.63
C LEU A 70 -18.41 -3.94 0.09
N PRO A 71 -18.55 -2.74 -0.51
CA PRO A 71 -18.52 -2.61 -1.97
C PRO A 71 -17.21 -3.10 -2.60
N LEU A 72 -16.06 -2.69 -2.06
CA LEU A 72 -14.75 -3.12 -2.56
C LEU A 72 -14.54 -4.63 -2.37
N GLN A 73 -14.93 -5.17 -1.21
CA GLN A 73 -14.88 -6.60 -0.93
C GLN A 73 -15.64 -7.41 -1.99
N ARG A 74 -16.90 -7.03 -2.27
CA ARG A 74 -17.75 -7.73 -3.24
C ARG A 74 -17.16 -7.70 -4.64
N ALA A 75 -16.67 -6.55 -5.10
CA ALA A 75 -16.06 -6.43 -6.41
C ALA A 75 -14.82 -7.34 -6.58
N LEU A 76 -13.99 -7.47 -5.54
CA LEU A 76 -12.84 -8.36 -5.56
C LEU A 76 -13.23 -9.84 -5.53
N GLU A 77 -14.26 -10.20 -4.77
CA GLU A 77 -14.78 -11.58 -4.71
C GLU A 77 -15.48 -11.97 -6.03
N GLU A 78 -16.34 -11.10 -6.56
CA GLU A 78 -17.05 -11.30 -7.83
C GLU A 78 -16.11 -11.38 -9.04
N SER A 79 -14.99 -10.65 -9.00
CA SER A 79 -13.96 -10.74 -10.05
C SER A 79 -13.06 -11.97 -9.92
N GLY A 80 -13.21 -12.80 -8.88
CA GLY A 80 -12.37 -13.97 -8.63
C GLY A 80 -10.95 -13.63 -8.13
N SER A 81 -10.75 -12.39 -7.68
CA SER A 81 -9.44 -11.89 -7.22
C SER A 81 -9.22 -12.12 -5.71
N LEU A 82 -10.31 -12.28 -4.94
CA LEU A 82 -10.30 -12.44 -3.48
C LEU A 82 -11.19 -13.61 -3.06
N ASN A 83 -10.75 -14.36 -2.03
CA ASN A 83 -11.50 -15.45 -1.38
C ASN A 83 -12.07 -16.53 -2.33
N TRP A 84 -11.52 -16.69 -3.53
CA TRP A 84 -11.97 -17.69 -4.50
C TRP A 84 -11.61 -19.13 -4.10
N CYS A 85 -10.61 -19.31 -3.22
CA CYS A 85 -10.12 -20.60 -2.77
C CYS A 85 -10.65 -20.95 -1.36
N ALA A 86 -11.41 -22.02 -1.25
CA ALA A 86 -12.07 -22.42 0.00
C ALA A 86 -11.14 -23.01 1.08
N THR A 87 -9.88 -23.30 0.75
CA THR A 87 -8.91 -23.88 1.70
C THR A 87 -8.22 -22.85 2.59
N GLU A 88 -8.42 -21.56 2.33
CA GLU A 88 -7.71 -20.46 3.02
C GLU A 88 -8.59 -19.68 3.98
N ALA A 89 -7.96 -19.09 5.00
CA ALA A 89 -8.65 -18.17 5.90
C ALA A 89 -9.11 -16.93 5.10
N PRO A 90 -10.41 -16.57 5.15
CA PRO A 90 -10.93 -15.47 4.37
C PRO A 90 -10.29 -14.15 4.77
N LEU A 91 -10.07 -13.30 3.78
CA LEU A 91 -9.59 -11.94 3.93
C LEU A 91 -10.76 -10.96 3.81
N TYR A 92 -10.71 -9.91 4.60
CA TYR A 92 -11.73 -8.87 4.68
C TYR A 92 -11.10 -7.49 4.45
N ALA A 93 -11.69 -6.72 3.55
CA ALA A 93 -11.32 -5.34 3.27
C ALA A 93 -11.78 -4.41 4.39
N LEU A 94 -10.84 -3.83 5.14
CA LEU A 94 -11.17 -2.72 6.04
C LEU A 94 -11.31 -1.42 5.22
N LYS A 95 -12.07 -0.47 5.75
CA LYS A 95 -12.11 0.87 5.16
C LYS A 95 -10.75 1.56 5.25
N GLY A 96 -10.34 2.18 4.14
CA GLY A 96 -9.17 3.04 4.02
C GLY A 96 -9.41 4.10 2.95
N ASP A 97 -8.87 5.31 3.15
CA ASP A 97 -9.14 6.47 2.30
C ASP A 97 -8.03 6.72 1.25
N GLY A 98 -7.06 5.81 1.13
CA GLY A 98 -5.98 5.89 0.16
C GLY A 98 -4.86 4.88 0.40
N LEU A 99 -3.86 4.84 -0.47
CA LEU A 99 -2.76 3.87 -0.41
C LEU A 99 -2.03 3.89 0.95
N LEU A 100 -1.60 5.07 1.39
CA LEU A 100 -0.82 5.21 2.63
C LEU A 100 -1.66 4.91 3.87
N ASP A 101 -2.93 5.31 3.88
CA ASP A 101 -3.86 4.97 4.94
C ASP A 101 -4.10 3.47 5.02
N ALA A 102 -4.26 2.80 3.88
CA ALA A 102 -4.44 1.36 3.83
C ALA A 102 -3.21 0.62 4.36
N VAL A 103 -2.00 1.04 3.98
CA VAL A 103 -0.76 0.45 4.52
C VAL A 103 -0.65 0.71 6.02
N ALA A 104 -0.85 1.94 6.49
CA ALA A 104 -0.79 2.28 7.92
C ALA A 104 -1.84 1.50 8.74
N MET A 105 -3.07 1.38 8.23
CA MET A 105 -4.13 0.58 8.83
C MET A 105 -3.79 -0.90 8.89
N SER A 106 -3.16 -1.46 7.86
CA SER A 106 -2.74 -2.87 7.83
C SER A 106 -1.66 -3.20 8.86
N MET A 107 -0.78 -2.24 9.16
CA MET A 107 0.39 -2.45 10.03
C MET A 107 0.09 -2.09 11.48
N TRP A 108 -0.63 -0.98 11.70
CA TRP A 108 -0.78 -0.36 13.02
C TRP A 108 -2.22 -0.05 13.41
N GLY A 109 -3.18 -0.19 12.49
CA GLY A 109 -4.60 0.02 12.78
C GLY A 109 -4.98 1.49 12.95
N VAL A 110 -4.10 2.39 12.50
CA VAL A 110 -4.34 3.83 12.41
C VAL A 110 -4.00 4.30 10.98
N PRO A 111 -4.78 5.19 10.38
CA PRO A 111 -4.48 5.76 9.06
C PRO A 111 -3.29 6.72 9.13
N ASP A 112 -2.67 7.14 8.02
CA ASP A 112 -1.52 8.07 8.00
C ASP A 112 -1.97 9.54 8.16
N THR A 113 -2.73 9.83 9.22
CA THR A 113 -3.34 11.16 9.44
C THR A 113 -2.31 12.27 9.58
N ASP A 114 -1.17 11.97 10.20
CA ASP A 114 -0.07 12.92 10.41
C ASP A 114 0.86 13.01 9.19
N LEU A 115 0.54 12.30 8.10
CA LEU A 115 1.29 12.26 6.84
C LEU A 115 2.76 11.87 7.04
N SER A 116 3.06 11.04 8.04
CA SER A 116 4.43 10.66 8.38
C SER A 116 4.99 9.72 7.32
N LEU A 117 4.20 8.73 6.88
CA LEU A 117 4.59 7.87 5.77
C LEU A 117 4.62 8.64 4.46
N ARG A 118 3.64 9.51 4.20
CA ARG A 118 3.64 10.37 3.00
C ARG A 118 4.89 11.24 2.91
N THR A 119 5.27 11.86 4.02
CA THR A 119 6.46 12.71 4.10
C THR A 119 7.74 11.90 3.89
N ALA A 120 7.84 10.68 4.45
CA ALA A 120 8.98 9.81 4.22
C ALA A 120 9.10 9.39 2.74
N LEU A 121 7.97 9.07 2.11
CA LEU A 121 7.90 8.70 0.70
C LEU A 121 8.28 9.87 -0.22
N TYR A 122 7.74 11.06 0.05
CA TYR A 122 8.08 12.31 -0.65
C TYR A 122 9.55 12.68 -0.48
N ASN A 123 10.11 12.61 0.74
CA ASN A 123 11.52 12.91 0.94
C ASN A 123 12.43 11.88 0.26
N THR A 124 11.99 10.62 0.16
CA THR A 124 12.70 9.59 -0.60
C THR A 124 12.79 9.93 -2.09
N THR A 125 11.72 10.46 -2.69
CA THR A 125 11.77 10.86 -4.10
C THR A 125 12.68 12.06 -4.35
N LEU A 126 12.84 12.94 -3.34
CA LEU A 126 13.80 14.04 -3.37
C LEU A 126 15.26 13.61 -3.13
N CYS A 127 15.47 12.49 -2.43
CA CYS A 127 16.81 11.96 -2.15
C CYS A 127 17.42 11.17 -3.31
N VAL A 128 16.69 10.93 -4.41
CA VAL A 128 17.26 10.30 -5.60
C VAL A 128 18.33 11.24 -6.17
N PRO A 129 19.63 10.86 -6.15
CA PRO A 129 20.68 11.76 -6.60
C PRO A 129 20.57 11.99 -8.10
N ASP A 130 20.79 13.23 -8.52
CA ASP A 130 21.21 13.58 -9.88
C ASP A 130 22.49 12.77 -10.20
N THR A 131 22.36 11.65 -10.89
CA THR A 131 23.39 10.92 -11.66
C THR A 131 24.75 10.57 -11.00
N ALA A 132 25.03 10.90 -9.74
CA ALA A 132 26.42 10.98 -9.24
C ALA A 132 26.83 9.94 -8.17
N ARG A 133 26.01 8.95 -7.82
CA ARG A 133 26.41 7.89 -6.86
C ARG A 133 26.34 6.49 -7.49
N PRO A 134 27.41 6.05 -8.20
CA PRO A 134 27.44 4.76 -8.90
C PRO A 134 27.80 3.54 -8.03
N THR A 135 28.12 3.70 -6.74
CA THR A 135 28.77 2.65 -5.93
C THR A 135 27.87 1.92 -4.91
N SER A 136 26.60 2.28 -4.77
CA SER A 136 25.62 1.54 -3.94
C SER A 136 24.54 0.91 -4.84
N PRO A 137 23.85 -0.18 -4.43
CA PRO A 137 22.59 -0.59 -5.03
C PRO A 137 21.54 0.52 -4.78
N GLY A 138 21.63 1.57 -5.59
CA GLY A 138 20.88 2.79 -5.41
C GLY A 138 19.48 2.68 -5.99
N LEU A 139 18.58 3.52 -5.49
CA LEU A 139 17.23 3.67 -6.00
C LEU A 139 17.20 3.97 -7.52
N LEU A 140 18.19 4.72 -8.03
CA LEU A 140 18.29 5.09 -9.44
C LEU A 140 18.52 3.87 -10.38
N PRO A 141 19.51 2.99 -10.17
CA PRO A 141 19.64 1.73 -10.92
C PRO A 141 18.40 0.83 -10.92
N CYS A 142 17.65 0.77 -9.82
CA CYS A 142 16.40 0.01 -9.79
C CYS A 142 15.32 0.67 -10.66
N LEU A 143 15.16 1.99 -10.57
CA LEU A 143 14.17 2.74 -11.34
C LEU A 143 14.51 2.89 -12.82
N THR A 144 15.79 2.79 -13.20
CA THR A 144 16.26 2.98 -14.59
C THR A 144 16.74 1.69 -15.27
N GLY A 145 16.99 0.62 -14.49
CA GLY A 145 17.36 -0.71 -14.97
C GLY A 145 16.16 -1.59 -15.32
N GLY A 146 16.29 -2.91 -15.20
CA GLY A 146 15.28 -3.89 -15.63
C GLY A 146 13.93 -3.85 -14.87
N VAL A 147 13.86 -3.18 -13.71
CA VAL A 147 12.59 -2.89 -13.02
C VAL A 147 11.96 -1.61 -13.60
N GLY A 148 12.79 -0.61 -13.92
CA GLY A 148 12.44 0.57 -14.71
C GLY A 148 11.75 0.28 -16.03
N THR A 149 12.21 -0.73 -16.77
CA THR A 149 11.58 -1.12 -18.04
C THR A 149 10.14 -1.60 -17.85
N GLN A 150 9.78 -2.16 -16.69
CA GLN A 150 8.40 -2.52 -16.38
C GLN A 150 7.52 -1.28 -16.13
N PHE A 151 8.10 -0.20 -15.60
CA PHE A 151 7.41 1.10 -15.49
C PHE A 151 7.36 1.87 -16.82
N ASN A 152 8.33 1.65 -17.72
CA ASN A 152 8.41 2.31 -19.04
C ASN A 152 7.41 1.79 -20.06
N HIS A 153 6.75 0.69 -19.75
CA HIS A 153 5.75 0.07 -20.61
C HIS A 153 4.37 0.75 -20.52
N SER A 154 4.30 2.01 -20.08
CA SER A 154 3.13 2.85 -20.28
C SER A 154 3.05 3.30 -21.75
N GLU A 155 1.99 2.94 -22.46
CA GLU A 155 1.78 3.24 -23.88
C GLU A 155 1.89 4.71 -24.24
N GLY A 156 2.57 4.92 -25.37
CA GLY A 156 2.68 6.19 -26.08
C GLY A 156 4.10 6.44 -26.58
N CYS A 157 5.11 5.84 -25.94
CA CYS A 157 6.49 6.17 -26.24
C CYS A 157 7.46 5.04 -25.80
N PRO A 158 7.77 4.09 -26.70
CA PRO A 158 8.77 3.03 -26.48
C PRO A 158 10.18 3.54 -26.15
N HIS A 159 10.40 4.85 -26.30
CA HIS A 159 11.66 5.56 -26.03
C HIS A 159 11.59 6.46 -24.78
N CYS A 160 10.44 6.53 -24.10
CA CYS A 160 10.30 7.32 -22.90
C CYS A 160 10.81 6.50 -21.74
N VAL A 161 12.07 6.73 -21.41
CA VAL A 161 12.70 6.19 -20.21
C VAL A 161 12.13 6.99 -19.04
N PHE A 162 11.52 6.31 -18.07
CA PHE A 162 11.22 6.88 -16.77
C PHE A 162 12.56 7.27 -16.13
N GLN A 163 12.90 8.53 -16.28
CA GLN A 163 14.15 9.10 -15.79
C GLN A 163 13.85 9.91 -14.53
N PRO A 164 14.43 9.53 -13.38
CA PRO A 164 14.47 10.43 -12.23
C PRO A 164 15.07 11.77 -12.63
N GLY A 165 14.43 12.86 -12.20
CA GLY A 165 14.79 14.23 -12.61
C GLY A 165 14.15 14.73 -13.91
N GLY A 166 13.33 13.92 -14.60
CA GLY A 166 12.53 14.37 -15.75
C GLY A 166 11.10 14.81 -15.38
N GLU A 167 10.35 15.33 -16.35
CA GLU A 167 8.96 15.82 -16.15
C GLU A 167 8.02 14.76 -15.57
N ALA A 168 8.19 13.49 -15.97
CA ALA A 168 7.45 12.36 -15.40
C ALA A 168 7.76 12.16 -13.90
N TRP A 169 9.03 12.33 -13.50
CA TRP A 169 9.46 12.26 -12.11
C TRP A 169 8.92 13.43 -11.29
N ASP A 170 8.89 14.63 -11.86
CA ASP A 170 8.25 15.79 -11.22
C ASP A 170 6.77 15.52 -10.94
N HIS A 171 6.07 14.81 -11.84
CA HIS A 171 4.70 14.40 -11.59
C HIS A 171 4.61 13.38 -10.44
N VAL A 172 5.52 12.40 -10.36
CA VAL A 172 5.61 11.46 -9.22
C VAL A 172 5.78 12.21 -7.90
N ILE A 173 6.68 13.20 -7.86
CA ILE A 173 6.93 14.05 -6.69
C ILE A 173 5.68 14.85 -6.32
N ARG A 174 5.04 15.51 -7.29
CA ARG A 174 3.84 16.33 -7.09
C ARG A 174 2.69 15.54 -6.47
N LEU A 175 2.48 14.29 -6.90
CA LEU A 175 1.42 13.42 -6.35
C LEU A 175 1.67 13.03 -4.88
N LEU A 176 2.91 13.11 -4.41
CA LEU A 176 3.28 12.79 -3.04
C LEU A 176 3.39 14.01 -2.14
N GLU A 177 3.37 15.23 -2.70
CA GLU A 177 3.57 16.45 -1.94
C GLU A 177 2.56 16.55 -0.77
N PRO A 178 3.00 16.60 0.49
CA PRO A 178 2.09 16.57 1.64
C PRO A 178 1.18 17.81 1.77
N ARG A 179 1.54 18.91 1.08
CA ARG A 179 0.84 20.20 1.15
C ARG A 179 -0.34 20.31 0.20
N THR A 180 -0.40 19.46 -0.81
CA THR A 180 -1.50 19.37 -1.78
C THR A 180 -2.35 18.14 -1.43
N ARG A 181 -3.47 18.37 -0.74
CA ARG A 181 -4.53 17.34 -0.58
C ARG A 181 -5.43 17.26 -1.81
N ASP A 182 -5.33 18.21 -2.72
CA ASP A 182 -6.19 18.30 -3.88
C ASP A 182 -5.81 17.22 -4.90
N GLU A 183 -6.83 16.54 -5.41
CA GLU A 183 -6.68 15.59 -6.51
C GLU A 183 -6.09 16.32 -7.71
N VAL A 184 -4.95 15.84 -8.21
CA VAL A 184 -4.36 16.38 -9.44
C VAL A 184 -5.29 16.02 -10.60
N PRO A 185 -5.90 17.01 -11.29
CA PRO A 185 -6.84 16.72 -12.37
C PRO A 185 -6.18 15.90 -13.47
N GLY A 186 -6.79 14.78 -13.86
CA GLY A 186 -6.29 13.90 -14.92
C GLY A 186 -5.28 12.85 -14.47
N ASP A 187 -4.92 12.78 -13.19
CA ASP A 187 -4.15 11.64 -12.67
C ASP A 187 -5.04 10.37 -12.71
N LYS A 188 -4.62 9.39 -13.50
CA LYS A 188 -5.31 8.10 -13.67
C LYS A 188 -4.60 6.97 -12.91
N GLY A 189 -3.77 7.31 -11.92
CA GLY A 189 -2.92 6.33 -11.24
C GLY A 189 -1.68 5.93 -12.05
N ALA A 190 -1.26 6.77 -13.01
CA ALA A 190 -0.18 6.46 -13.95
C ALA A 190 1.17 6.14 -13.29
N TYR A 191 1.38 6.59 -12.05
CA TYR A 191 2.63 6.42 -11.29
C TYR A 191 2.47 5.57 -10.03
N LEU A 192 1.32 4.91 -9.88
CA LEU A 192 0.98 4.15 -8.69
C LEU A 192 1.94 2.99 -8.41
N HIS A 193 2.42 2.32 -9.47
CA HIS A 193 3.43 1.27 -9.35
C HIS A 193 4.75 1.78 -8.76
N VAL A 194 5.17 3.00 -9.12
CA VAL A 194 6.39 3.63 -8.57
C VAL A 194 6.18 3.97 -7.10
N HIS A 195 5.02 4.53 -6.73
CA HIS A 195 4.68 4.81 -5.33
C HIS A 195 4.66 3.53 -4.49
N LEU A 196 4.07 2.45 -5.00
CA LEU A 196 4.02 1.13 -4.33
C LEU A 196 5.42 0.53 -4.15
N PHE A 197 6.28 0.59 -5.18
CA PHE A 197 7.66 0.13 -5.09
C PHE A 197 8.48 0.92 -4.06
N LEU A 198 8.41 2.25 -4.12
CA LEU A 198 9.10 3.11 -3.16
C LEU A 198 8.59 2.87 -1.74
N LEU A 199 7.27 2.75 -1.58
CA LEU A 199 6.65 2.50 -0.29
C LEU A 199 7.10 1.17 0.30
N ALA A 200 7.16 0.09 -0.51
CA ALA A 200 7.67 -1.21 -0.07
C ALA A 200 9.10 -1.10 0.50
N ASN A 201 9.95 -0.28 -0.12
CA ASN A 201 11.31 -0.01 0.37
C ASN A 201 11.33 0.86 1.63
N VAL A 202 10.44 1.84 1.77
CA VAL A 202 10.29 2.64 2.99
C VAL A 202 9.84 1.77 4.17
N ILE A 203 8.91 0.84 3.94
CA ILE A 203 8.44 -0.07 4.99
C ILE A 203 9.27 -1.34 5.12
N ARG A 204 10.33 -1.54 4.31
CA ARG A 204 11.18 -2.75 4.29
C ARG A 204 10.39 -4.05 4.30
N ARG A 205 9.31 -4.07 3.52
CA ARG A 205 8.31 -5.12 3.54
C ARG A 205 7.59 -5.19 2.20
N ALA A 206 7.35 -6.41 1.71
CA ALA A 206 6.66 -6.62 0.46
C ALA A 206 5.21 -6.11 0.55
N ILE A 207 4.69 -5.57 -0.56
CA ILE A 207 3.29 -5.18 -0.71
C ILE A 207 2.69 -6.05 -1.81
N VAL A 208 1.57 -6.70 -1.51
CA VAL A 208 0.78 -7.49 -2.46
C VAL A 208 -0.53 -6.74 -2.68
N VAL A 209 -0.83 -6.42 -3.94
CA VAL A 209 -2.08 -5.75 -4.31
C VAL A 209 -2.94 -6.72 -5.12
N LEU A 210 -4.14 -6.99 -4.60
CA LEU A 210 -5.21 -7.69 -5.29
C LEU A 210 -6.17 -6.69 -5.90
N SER A 211 -6.63 -6.96 -7.11
CA SER A 211 -7.33 -5.99 -7.94
C SER A 211 -8.32 -6.68 -8.83
N GLU A 212 -9.46 -6.06 -9.13
CA GLU A 212 -10.40 -6.61 -10.10
C GLU A 212 -9.74 -6.75 -11.49
N HIS A 213 -10.07 -7.82 -12.21
CA HIS A 213 -9.66 -8.00 -13.60
C HIS A 213 -10.50 -7.10 -14.51
N THR A 214 -9.91 -6.03 -15.05
CA THR A 214 -10.57 -5.25 -16.10
C THR A 214 -10.48 -6.01 -17.43
N LYS A 215 -11.58 -6.63 -17.86
CA LYS A 215 -11.73 -7.13 -19.23
C LYS A 215 -11.75 -5.95 -20.20
N SER A 216 -10.60 -5.42 -20.59
CA SER A 216 -10.53 -4.37 -21.61
C SER A 216 -9.75 -4.84 -22.82
N ALA A 217 -10.49 -5.33 -23.82
CA ALA A 217 -9.97 -5.70 -25.14
C ALA A 217 -9.86 -4.50 -26.10
N ALA A 218 -10.14 -3.27 -25.66
CA ALA A 218 -10.36 -2.14 -26.57
C ALA A 218 -9.74 -0.79 -26.16
N ALA A 219 -9.04 -0.71 -25.03
CA ALA A 219 -8.33 0.50 -24.65
C ALA A 219 -6.89 0.15 -24.28
N GLY A 220 -5.97 0.95 -24.82
CA GLY A 220 -4.54 0.83 -24.67
C GLY A 220 -4.04 0.25 -23.33
N TRP A 221 -3.12 -0.70 -23.42
CA TRP A 221 -2.73 -1.65 -22.36
C TRP A 221 -2.09 -1.02 -21.11
N ALA A 222 -1.82 0.28 -21.10
CA ALA A 222 -1.11 0.95 -20.03
C ALA A 222 -1.97 1.73 -19.01
N SER A 223 -3.19 2.13 -19.37
CA SER A 223 -4.11 2.79 -18.44
C SER A 223 -5.07 1.81 -17.75
N ASN A 224 -5.06 0.55 -18.16
CA ASN A 224 -5.99 -0.48 -17.71
C ASN A 224 -5.36 -1.58 -16.83
N GLN A 225 -4.03 -1.64 -16.75
CA GLN A 225 -3.34 -2.50 -15.79
C GLN A 225 -3.44 -1.80 -14.43
N GLY A 226 -4.43 -2.20 -13.62
CA GLY A 226 -4.55 -1.73 -12.25
C GLY A 226 -3.29 -2.03 -11.43
N PRO A 227 -3.24 -1.59 -10.17
CA PRO A 227 -2.07 -1.72 -9.30
C PRO A 227 -1.77 -3.16 -8.87
N ALA A 228 -2.44 -4.16 -9.46
CA ALA A 228 -2.29 -5.57 -9.14
C ALA A 228 -0.83 -6.02 -9.25
N GLY A 229 -0.35 -6.80 -8.28
CA GLY A 229 1.00 -7.37 -8.33
C GLY A 229 1.71 -7.43 -6.99
N VAL A 230 2.99 -7.78 -7.06
CA VAL A 230 3.88 -7.94 -5.91
C VAL A 230 5.01 -6.92 -5.99
N TYR A 231 5.12 -6.06 -4.98
CA TYR A 231 6.12 -5.01 -4.87
C TYR A 231 7.12 -5.37 -3.79
N LEU A 232 8.36 -5.64 -4.20
CA LEU A 232 9.42 -6.10 -3.31
C LEU A 232 10.33 -4.94 -2.87
N PRO A 233 10.82 -4.94 -1.61
CA PRO A 233 11.79 -3.96 -1.11
C PRO A 233 13.21 -4.23 -1.64
N LEU A 234 13.39 -4.13 -2.96
CA LEU A 234 14.62 -4.56 -3.65
C LEU A 234 15.87 -3.73 -3.34
N LEU A 235 15.75 -2.62 -2.61
CA LEU A 235 16.91 -1.85 -2.15
C LEU A 235 17.56 -2.43 -0.88
N TRP A 236 16.96 -3.47 -0.31
CA TRP A 236 17.41 -4.09 0.93
C TRP A 236 17.73 -5.56 0.69
N ASP A 237 18.67 -6.09 1.49
CA ASP A 237 18.83 -7.53 1.59
C ASP A 237 17.58 -8.16 2.22
N SER A 238 17.23 -9.36 1.77
CA SER A 238 16.04 -10.06 2.25
C SER A 238 16.07 -10.31 3.76
N ALA A 239 17.26 -10.46 4.35
CA ALA A 239 17.48 -10.60 5.79
C ALA A 239 17.09 -9.34 6.59
N ASP A 240 17.14 -8.16 5.96
CA ASP A 240 16.77 -6.88 6.58
C ASP A 240 15.31 -6.49 6.35
N CYS A 241 14.56 -7.35 5.64
CA CYS A 241 13.16 -7.16 5.32
C CYS A 241 12.26 -8.04 6.20
N TYR A 242 11.02 -7.59 6.44
CA TYR A 242 10.03 -8.43 7.09
C TYR A 242 9.42 -9.42 6.09
N PRO A 243 9.40 -10.74 6.39
CA PRO A 243 9.07 -11.77 5.41
C PRO A 243 7.57 -11.88 5.09
N TYR A 244 6.70 -11.31 5.92
CA TYR A 244 5.24 -11.34 5.68
C TYR A 244 4.82 -10.07 4.93
N PRO A 245 4.05 -10.16 3.85
CA PRO A 245 3.65 -8.98 3.07
C PRO A 245 2.60 -8.13 3.78
N VAL A 246 2.42 -6.89 3.32
CA VAL A 246 1.18 -6.12 3.46
C VAL A 246 0.28 -6.49 2.29
N VAL A 247 -0.99 -6.79 2.56
CA VAL A 247 -1.96 -7.18 1.51
C VAL A 247 -3.01 -6.09 1.38
N LEU A 248 -3.17 -5.59 0.16
CA LEU A 248 -4.12 -4.53 -0.17
C LEU A 248 -5.07 -5.00 -1.26
N GLY A 249 -6.30 -4.50 -1.22
CA GLY A 249 -7.30 -4.61 -2.27
C GLY A 249 -7.49 -3.26 -2.95
N SER A 250 -7.65 -3.25 -4.27
CA SER A 250 -7.98 -2.05 -5.03
C SER A 250 -8.99 -2.35 -6.15
N VAL A 251 -9.79 -1.36 -6.51
CA VAL A 251 -10.80 -1.43 -7.58
C VAL A 251 -10.75 -0.17 -8.42
N PHE A 252 -11.18 -0.21 -9.68
CA PHE A 252 -11.18 0.96 -10.56
C PHE A 252 -12.05 2.07 -9.94
N PRO A 253 -11.58 3.34 -9.88
CA PRO A 253 -10.47 3.96 -10.62
C PRO A 253 -9.08 3.90 -9.96
N TRP A 254 -8.72 2.81 -9.26
CA TRP A 254 -7.36 2.54 -8.74
C TRP A 254 -6.80 3.56 -7.75
N ARG A 255 -7.67 4.37 -7.16
CA ARG A 255 -7.33 5.36 -6.11
C ARG A 255 -7.77 4.93 -4.73
N ARG A 256 -8.67 3.94 -4.67
CA ARG A 256 -9.17 3.37 -3.42
C ARG A 256 -8.39 2.11 -3.10
N PHE A 257 -7.81 2.11 -1.90
CA PHE A 257 -7.09 0.97 -1.36
C PHE A 257 -7.70 0.60 -0.02
N ALA A 258 -7.88 -0.69 0.19
CA ALA A 258 -8.32 -1.27 1.45
C ALA A 258 -7.27 -2.28 1.92
N PRO A 259 -6.89 -2.29 3.20
CA PRO A 259 -6.09 -3.39 3.73
C PRO A 259 -6.95 -4.64 3.81
N LEU A 260 -6.40 -5.75 3.31
CA LEU A 260 -7.02 -7.06 3.36
C LEU A 260 -6.48 -7.80 4.58
N VAL A 261 -7.33 -7.97 5.59
CA VAL A 261 -6.94 -8.58 6.87
C VAL A 261 -7.71 -9.86 7.12
N THR A 262 -7.09 -10.79 7.82
CA THR A 262 -7.77 -12.01 8.26
C THR A 262 -8.46 -11.82 9.60
N VAL A 263 -9.41 -12.71 9.89
CA VAL A 263 -10.10 -12.81 11.17
C VAL A 263 -9.64 -14.09 11.86
N SER A 264 -8.93 -13.97 12.99
CA SER A 264 -8.58 -15.10 13.85
C SER A 264 -9.67 -15.39 14.87
N SER A 265 -9.95 -16.68 15.10
CA SER A 265 -10.75 -17.17 16.22
C SER A 265 -9.91 -17.55 17.45
N GLY A 266 -8.57 -17.41 17.41
CA GLY A 266 -7.70 -17.63 18.57
C GLY A 266 -6.44 -18.47 18.34
N ALA A 267 -6.25 -19.08 17.16
CA ALA A 267 -5.02 -19.79 16.80
C ALA A 267 -3.99 -18.88 16.11
N GLU A 268 -2.73 -19.32 16.09
CA GLU A 268 -1.63 -18.69 15.35
C GLU A 268 -2.02 -18.58 13.87
N LEU A 269 -2.13 -17.34 13.37
CA LEU A 269 -2.58 -17.05 12.01
C LEU A 269 -1.49 -17.44 11.02
N ARG A 270 -1.67 -18.56 10.31
CA ARG A 270 -0.96 -18.82 9.06
C ARG A 270 -1.86 -18.42 7.92
N LEU A 271 -1.48 -17.36 7.23
CA LEU A 271 -2.15 -16.91 6.02
C LEU A 271 -1.38 -17.40 4.82
N TYR A 272 -2.03 -18.11 3.91
CA TYR A 272 -1.48 -18.38 2.60
C TYR A 272 -2.20 -17.49 1.58
N LEU A 273 -1.41 -16.73 0.84
CA LEU A 273 -1.89 -15.90 -0.26
C LEU A 273 -1.56 -16.63 -1.55
N PRO A 274 -2.56 -17.03 -2.36
CA PRO A 274 -2.28 -17.53 -3.69
C PRO A 274 -1.62 -16.41 -4.51
N VAL A 275 -0.43 -16.68 -5.04
CA VAL A 275 0.34 -15.73 -5.88
C VAL A 275 -0.09 -15.81 -7.34
N TRP A 276 -1.08 -16.64 -7.67
CA TRP A 276 -1.71 -16.73 -8.98
C TRP A 276 -3.20 -16.44 -8.89
N THR A 277 -3.75 -15.84 -9.95
CA THR A 277 -5.19 -15.58 -10.09
C THR A 277 -5.82 -16.67 -10.97
N VAL A 278 -7.13 -16.88 -10.80
CA VAL A 278 -7.89 -17.75 -11.69
C VAL A 278 -8.18 -16.96 -12.97
N ASN A 279 -7.38 -17.16 -14.01
CA ASN A 279 -7.72 -16.64 -15.33
C ASN A 279 -8.91 -17.46 -15.87
N ALA A 280 -10.11 -16.90 -15.78
CA ALA A 280 -11.22 -17.38 -16.60
C ALA A 280 -10.87 -17.08 -18.07
N GLY A 281 -10.46 -18.13 -18.79
CA GLY A 281 -10.29 -18.09 -20.25
C GLY A 281 -11.59 -17.75 -20.97
#